data_AF-A0A0W0MXK2-F1
#
_entry.id   AF-A0A0W0MXK2-F1
#
_cell.length_a   1.000
_cell.length_b   1.000
_cell.length_c   1.000
_cell.angle_alpha   90.00
_cell.angle_beta   90.00
_cell.angle_gamma   90.00
#
_symmetry.space_group_name_H-M   'P 1'
#
loop_
_entity.id
_entity.type
_entity.pdbx_description
1 polymer ?
#
loop_
_entity_poly.entity_id
_entity_poly.type
_entity_poly.pdbx_seq_one_letter_code
_entity_poly.pdbx_strand_id
1 'polypeptide(L)' 'MQVNPQEVSADKATTERTRPTMASHRLDLPSICDICGKARSTRKHEKCSRQRQQRKSTEWAVLMADKAAAKQARGRRYA' A
#
# COMPACT_ATOMS: atom_id res chain seq x y z
N MET A 1 19.81 1.90 36.32
CA MET A 1 19.81 0.81 35.33
C MET A 1 20.33 1.39 34.02
N GLN A 2 21.58 1.08 33.65
CA GLN A 2 22.18 1.51 32.39
C GLN A 2 21.65 0.63 31.26
N VAL A 3 21.02 1.23 30.26
CA VAL A 3 20.59 0.54 29.02
C VAL A 3 21.66 0.76 27.96
N ASN A 4 22.32 -0.32 27.57
CA ASN A 4 23.24 -0.35 26.43
C ASN A 4 22.42 -0.27 25.12
N PRO A 5 22.79 0.59 24.16
CA PRO A 5 22.18 0.57 22.84
C PRO A 5 22.60 -0.68 22.06
N GLN A 6 21.63 -1.30 21.37
CA GLN A 6 21.89 -2.42 20.47
C GLN A 6 22.47 -1.89 19.16
N GLU A 7 23.67 -2.36 18.84
CA GLU A 7 24.34 -2.17 17.55
C GLU A 7 23.56 -2.96 16.48
N VAL A 8 22.86 -2.26 15.58
CA VAL A 8 22.20 -2.92 14.44
C VAL A 8 23.14 -2.91 13.24
N SER A 9 23.53 -4.10 12.80
CA SER A 9 24.46 -4.32 11.69
C SER A 9 23.91 -3.74 10.38
N ALA A 10 24.79 -3.01 9.69
CA ALA A 10 24.53 -2.27 8.45
C ALA A 10 24.45 -3.16 7.20
N ASP A 11 23.86 -4.35 7.31
CA ASP A 11 23.57 -5.18 6.15
C ASP A 11 22.34 -4.62 5.45
N LYS A 12 22.54 -4.04 4.26
CA LYS A 12 21.50 -3.50 3.38
C LYS A 12 20.32 -4.48 3.27
N ALA A 13 19.29 -4.26 4.09
CA ALA A 13 17.99 -4.89 3.96
C ALA A 13 17.29 -4.35 2.70
N THR A 14 17.77 -4.74 1.53
CA THR A 14 17.07 -4.56 0.25
C THR A 14 15.98 -5.61 0.18
N THR A 15 15.02 -5.52 1.09
CA THR A 15 13.74 -6.21 0.91
C THR A 15 13.04 -5.50 -0.24
N GLU A 16 12.84 -6.17 -1.37
CA GLU A 16 11.99 -5.68 -2.44
C GLU A 16 10.64 -5.27 -1.80
N ARG A 17 10.41 -3.96 -1.69
CA ARG A 17 9.25 -3.45 -0.97
C ARG A 17 8.00 -3.83 -1.75
N THR A 18 7.26 -4.82 -1.26
CA THR A 18 5.97 -5.26 -1.83
C THR A 18 4.97 -4.11 -1.90
N ARG A 19 5.11 -3.09 -1.03
CA ARG A 19 4.25 -1.91 -1.01
C ARG A 19 5.07 -0.62 -1.24
N PRO A 20 4.59 0.30 -2.10
CA PRO A 20 5.21 1.61 -2.31
C PRO A 20 5.43 2.38 -1.00
N THR A 21 6.36 3.33 -1.05
CA THR A 21 6.66 4.24 0.06
C THR A 21 5.40 5.04 0.45
N MET A 22 5.26 5.33 1.75
CA MET A 22 4.20 6.25 2.19
C MET A 22 4.48 7.64 1.60
N ALA A 23 3.43 8.38 1.22
CA ALA A 23 3.59 9.72 0.65
C ALA A 23 4.31 10.66 1.62
N SER A 24 5.33 11.36 1.15
CA SER A 24 6.12 12.33 1.91
C SER A 24 5.46 13.69 2.08
N HIS A 25 4.43 13.98 1.27
CA HIS A 25 3.68 15.24 1.31
C HIS A 25 2.26 15.03 1.85
N ARG A 26 1.66 16.10 2.39
CA ARG A 26 0.23 16.09 2.73
C ARG A 26 -0.57 15.79 1.48
N LEU A 27 -1.32 14.70 1.51
CA LEU A 27 -2.32 14.47 0.48
C LEU A 27 -3.44 15.50 0.72
N ASP A 28 -3.69 16.38 -0.25
CA ASP A 28 -4.89 17.22 -0.27
C ASP A 28 -6.12 16.32 -0.41
N LEU A 29 -6.57 15.77 0.72
CA LEU A 29 -7.76 14.95 0.78
C LEU A 29 -8.98 15.87 0.68
N PRO A 30 -9.91 15.60 -0.24
CA PRO A 30 -11.16 16.34 -0.32
C PRO A 30 -11.87 16.37 1.02
N SER A 31 -12.42 17.53 1.41
CA SER A 31 -13.17 17.65 2.66
C SER A 31 -14.43 16.78 2.68
N ILE A 32 -14.90 16.33 1.51
CA ILE A 32 -16.05 15.46 1.32
C ILE A 32 -15.60 14.01 1.08
N CYS A 33 -16.34 13.05 1.62
CA CYS A 33 -16.16 11.63 1.35
C CYS A 33 -16.82 11.29 0.00
N ASP A 34 -16.04 10.69 -0.89
CA ASP A 34 -16.42 10.13 -2.19
C ASP A 34 -17.38 8.94 -2.11
N ILE A 35 -17.49 8.27 -0.96
CA ILE A 35 -18.37 7.10 -0.79
C ILE A 35 -19.76 7.52 -0.31
N CYS A 36 -19.84 8.39 0.69
CA CYS A 36 -21.11 8.75 1.33
C CYS A 36 -21.53 10.21 1.10
N GLY A 37 -20.71 11.02 0.41
CA GLY A 37 -20.99 12.42 0.10
C GLY A 37 -20.97 13.37 1.30
N LYS A 38 -20.63 12.90 2.50
CA LYS A 38 -20.61 13.70 3.74
C LYS A 38 -19.22 14.27 4.02
N ALA A 39 -19.15 15.31 4.84
CA ALA A 39 -17.89 15.88 5.27
C ALA A 39 -17.06 14.86 6.08
N ARG A 40 -15.79 14.65 5.70
CA ARG A 40 -14.84 13.71 6.35
C ARG A 40 -14.53 14.06 7.80
N SER A 41 -14.74 15.31 8.21
CA SER A 41 -14.64 15.75 9.59
C SER A 41 -15.65 15.05 10.52
N THR A 42 -16.71 14.45 9.97
CA THR A 42 -17.66 13.68 10.77
C THR A 42 -17.08 12.31 11.14
N ARG A 43 -17.19 11.88 12.40
CA ARG A 43 -16.64 10.62 12.93
C ARG A 43 -17.37 9.34 12.46
N LYS A 44 -18.13 9.38 11.35
CA LYS A 44 -19.02 8.28 10.90
C LYS A 44 -18.46 7.45 9.72
N HIS A 45 -17.16 7.54 9.45
CA HIS A 45 -16.54 7.02 8.22
C HIS A 45 -15.92 5.62 8.34
N GLU A 46 -16.17 4.87 9.41
CA GLU A 46 -15.56 3.53 9.58
C GLU A 46 -15.92 2.59 8.41
N LYS A 47 -17.21 2.50 8.05
CA LYS A 47 -17.69 1.68 6.93
C LYS A 47 -17.08 2.12 5.59
N CYS A 48 -17.03 3.43 5.34
CA CYS A 48 -16.44 4.01 4.13
C CYS A 48 -14.94 3.69 4.05
N SER A 49 -14.22 3.78 5.17
CA SER A 49 -12.80 3.43 5.25
C SER A 49 -12.57 1.96 4.89
N ARG A 50 -13.37 1.06 5.47
CA ARG A 50 -13.32 -0.38 5.19
C ARG A 50 -13.55 -0.69 3.71
N GLN A 51 -14.54 -0.05 3.09
CA GLN A 51 -14.81 -0.23 1.66
C GLN A 51 -13.68 0.29 0.78
N ARG A 52 -13.05 1.42 1.14
CA ARG A 52 -11.87 1.93 0.42
C ARG A 52 -10.69 0.95 0.51
N GLN A 53 -10.47 0.38 1.70
CA GLN A 53 -9.43 -0.62 1.90
C GLN A 53 -9.69 -1.88 1.07
N GLN A 54 -10.95 -2.32 0.99
CA GLN A 54 -11.34 -3.45 0.15
C GLN A 54 -11.09 -3.16 -1.34
N ARG A 55 -11.50 -2.00 -1.86
CA ARG A 55 -11.25 -1.61 -3.26
C ARG A 55 -9.76 -1.62 -3.60
N LYS A 56 -8.91 -1.04 -2.75
CA LYS A 56 -7.46 -1.08 -2.91
C LYS A 56 -6.90 -2.51 -2.91
N SER A 57 -7.45 -3.39 -2.09
CA SER A 57 -7.03 -4.80 -2.07
C SER A 57 -7.41 -5.52 -3.37
N THR A 58 -8.59 -5.23 -3.93
CA THR A 58 -9.02 -5.76 -5.23
C THR A 58 -8.16 -5.22 -6.37
N GLU A 59 -7.92 -3.91 -6.41
CA GLU A 59 -7.01 -3.28 -7.39
C GLU A 59 -5.61 -3.89 -7.34
N TRP A 60 -5.10 -4.14 -6.13
CA TRP A 60 -3.80 -4.80 -5.96
C TRP A 60 -3.80 -6.24 -6.45
N ALA A 61 -4.85 -7.00 -6.17
CA ALA A 61 -4.99 -8.38 -6.64
C ALA A 61 -5.02 -8.45 -8.17
N VAL A 62 -5.75 -7.54 -8.83
CA VAL A 62 -5.78 -7.42 -10.30
C VAL A 62 -4.38 -7.13 -10.85
N LEU A 63 -3.68 -6.14 -10.28
CA LEU A 63 -2.33 -5.78 -10.73
C LEU A 63 -1.35 -6.96 -10.59
N MET A 64 -1.42 -7.71 -9.48
CA MET A 64 -0.60 -8.92 -9.30
C MET A 64 -0.95 -10.01 -10.31
N ALA A 65 -2.23 -10.21 -10.61
CA ALA A 65 -2.68 -11.15 -11.63
C ALA A 65 -2.15 -10.76 -13.03
N ASP A 66 -2.23 -9.48 -13.38
CA ASP A 66 -1.70 -8.97 -14.65
C ASP A 66 -0.19 -9.15 -14.75
N LYS A 67 0.55 -8.89 -13.66
CA LYS A 67 2.00 -9.17 -13.60
C LYS A 67 2.30 -10.66 -13.75
N ALA A 68 1.51 -11.53 -13.11
CA ALA A 68 1.66 -12.97 -13.24
C ALA A 68 1.39 -13.42 -14.68
N ALA A 69 0.30 -12.95 -15.30
CA ALA A 69 -0.03 -13.22 -16.70
C ALA A 69 1.07 -12.72 -17.65
N ALA A 70 1.58 -11.51 -17.44
CA ALA A 70 2.71 -10.97 -18.20
C ALA A 70 3.99 -11.79 -18.03
N LYS A 71 4.24 -12.34 -16.83
CA LYS A 71 5.38 -13.24 -16.59
C LYS A 71 5.23 -14.57 -17.33
N GLN A 72 4.03 -15.14 -17.36
CA GLN A 72 3.74 -16.38 -18.10
C GLN A 72 3.84 -16.16 -19.62
N ALA A 73 3.27 -15.06 -20.13
CA ALA A 73 3.29 -14.73 -21.56
C ALA A 73 4.69 -14.41 -22.09
N ARG A 74 5.60 -13.91 -21.25
CA ARG A 74 6.97 -13.57 -21.66
C ARG A 74 7.84 -14.79 -21.99
N GLY A 75 7.39 -16.02 -21.70
CA GLY A 75 8.15 -17.24 -21.93
C GLY A 75 9.49 -17.27 -21.17
N ARG A 76 10.14 -18.44 -21.08
CA ARG A 76 11.53 -18.46 -20.62
C ARG A 76 12.38 -17.80 -21.71
N ARG A 77 13.06 -16.69 -21.37
CA ARG A 77 13.93 -15.96 -22.31
C ARG A 77 15.24 -16.65 -22.64
N TYR A 78 15.46 -17.86 -22.12
CA TYR A 78 16.67 -18.63 -22.37
C TYR A 78 16.29 -20.10 -22.56
N ALA A 79 16.63 -20.62 -23.74
CA ALA A 79 16.71 -22.03 -24.10
C ALA A 79 18.18 -22.45 -24.03
#